data_AF-A0AAU3TWK8-F1
#
_entry.id   AF-A0AAU3TWK8-F1
#
_cell.length_a   1.000
_cell.length_b   1.000
_cell.length_c   1.000
_cell.angle_alpha   90.00
_cell.angle_beta   90.00
_cell.angle_gamma   90.00
#
_symmetry.space_group_name_H-M   'P 1'
#
loop_
_entity.id
_entity.type
_entity.pdbx_description
1 polymer ?
#
loop_
_entity_poly.entity_id
_entity_poly.type
_entity_poly.pdbx_seq_one_letter_code
_entity_poly.pdbx_strand_id
1 'polypeptide(L)'
;MTDLIHRLLAWMGLLLIRRRTEHVPPSPAAPLEPSLHLLPPHRSPYGLHTPLDGTATIAVRPYLTAHEQRQRRRELALATLGLDMPGPYWIHGVEVA
;
A
#
# COMPACT_ATOMS: atom_id res chain seq x y z
N MET A 1 31.18 15.20 14.81
CA MET A 1 30.37 14.95 13.59
C MET A 1 29.56 13.65 13.65
N THR A 2 30.01 12.66 14.43
CA THR A 2 29.31 11.39 14.69
C THR A 2 28.01 11.54 15.48
N ASP A 3 27.90 12.55 16.35
CA ASP A 3 26.69 12.79 17.15
C ASP A 3 25.44 13.09 16.31
N LEU A 4 25.63 13.78 15.18
CA LEU A 4 24.53 14.09 14.25
C LEU A 4 24.04 12.84 13.53
N ILE A 5 24.96 11.92 13.22
CA ILE A 5 24.66 10.63 12.60
C ILE A 5 23.90 9.74 13.58
N HIS A 6 24.35 9.64 14.84
CA HIS A 6 23.66 8.85 15.87
C HIS A 6 22.27 9.40 16.17
N ARG A 7 22.12 10.73 16.23
CA ARG A 7 20.82 11.38 16.42
C ARG A 7 19.86 11.11 15.26
N LEU A 8 20.36 11.12 14.03
CA LEU A 8 19.57 10.80 12.83
C LEU A 8 19.12 9.31 12.83
N LEU A 9 20.02 8.40 13.17
CA LEU A 9 19.74 6.96 13.31
C LEU A 9 18.65 6.69 14.37
N ALA A 10 18.74 7.33 15.53
CA ALA A 10 17.74 7.21 16.59
C ALA A 10 16.35 7.70 16.12
N TRP A 11 16.31 8.82 15.39
CA TRP A 11 15.08 9.38 14.87
C TRP A 11 14.44 8.48 13.79
N MET A 12 15.24 7.89 12.91
CA MET A 12 14.78 6.90 11.94
C MET A 12 14.20 5.66 12.62
N GLY A 13 14.86 5.12 13.65
CA GLY A 13 14.39 3.95 14.39
C GLY A 13 12.98 4.12 14.96
N LEU A 14 12.66 5.31 15.48
CA LEU A 14 11.35 5.63 16.02
C LEU A 14 10.23 5.56 14.97
N LEU A 15 10.51 6.03 13.74
CA LEU A 15 9.56 6.00 12.62
C LEU A 15 9.28 4.58 12.12
N LEU A 16 10.30 3.70 12.17
CA LEU A 16 10.19 2.31 11.75
C LEU A 16 9.41 1.45 12.74
N ILE A 17 9.59 1.65 14.06
CA ILE A 17 8.89 0.88 15.10
C ILE A 17 7.37 1.15 15.05
N ARG A 18 6.97 2.41 14.80
CA ARG A 18 5.55 2.80 14.71
C ARG A 18 4.80 2.15 13.54
N ARG A 19 5.49 1.70 12.50
CA ARG A 19 4.87 0.97 11.38
C ARG A 19 4.64 -0.52 11.65
N ARG A 20 5.27 -1.08 12.69
CA ARG A 20 5.21 -2.53 12.94
C ARG A 20 4.05 -2.94 13.87
N THR A 21 3.41 -1.98 14.53
CA THR A 21 2.38 -2.22 15.55
C THR A 21 0.96 -2.37 15.01
N GLU A 22 0.75 -2.30 13.70
CA GLU A 22 -0.58 -2.40 13.10
C GLU A 22 -0.65 -3.52 12.06
N HIS A 23 -0.49 -4.78 12.50
CA HIS A 23 -1.27 -5.92 11.99
C HIS A 23 -0.80 -7.19 12.71
N VAL A 24 -1.50 -7.54 13.80
CA VAL A 24 -1.65 -8.94 14.17
C VAL A 24 -3.00 -9.37 13.62
N PRO A 25 -3.05 -10.12 12.50
CA PRO A 25 -4.30 -10.76 12.12
C PRO A 25 -4.67 -11.77 13.22
N PRO A 26 -5.92 -11.82 13.70
CA PRO A 26 -6.34 -12.89 14.58
C PRO A 26 -6.13 -14.24 13.88
N SER A 27 -5.59 -15.21 14.61
CA SER A 27 -5.42 -16.58 14.11
C SER A 27 -6.77 -17.13 13.65
N PRO A 28 -6.90 -17.67 12.43
CA PRO A 28 -8.13 -18.33 12.02
C PRO A 28 -8.37 -19.54 12.94
N ALA A 29 -9.55 -19.60 13.55
CA ALA A 29 -10.01 -20.78 14.28
C ALA A 29 -10.16 -21.97 13.32
N ALA A 30 -9.96 -23.19 13.83
CA ALA A 30 -10.06 -24.42 13.04
C ALA A 30 -11.44 -24.54 12.34
N PRO A 31 -11.51 -25.08 11.10
CA PRO A 31 -12.78 -25.30 10.43
C PRO A 31 -13.63 -26.31 11.21
N LEU A 32 -14.79 -25.88 11.70
CA LEU A 32 -15.86 -26.79 12.11
C LEU A 32 -16.46 -27.41 10.84
N GLU A 33 -16.51 -28.75 10.79
CA GLU A 33 -17.18 -29.53 9.74
C GLU A 33 -18.55 -28.93 9.41
N PRO A 34 -18.78 -28.45 8.17
CA PRO A 34 -20.04 -27.82 7.82
C PRO A 34 -21.11 -28.90 7.65
N SER A 35 -21.94 -29.08 8.66
CA SER A 35 -23.25 -29.73 8.49
C SER A 35 -23.95 -29.10 7.30
N LEU A 36 -24.35 -29.91 6.31
CA LEU A 36 -25.02 -29.52 5.05
C LEU A 36 -26.45 -28.99 5.27
N HIS A 37 -26.66 -28.18 6.31
CA HIS A 37 -27.80 -27.29 6.36
C HIS A 37 -27.51 -26.15 5.39
N LEU A 38 -28.25 -26.11 4.28
CA LEU A 38 -28.31 -24.98 3.35
C LEU A 38 -28.63 -23.72 4.16
N LEU A 39 -27.59 -23.01 4.57
CA LEU A 39 -27.73 -21.71 5.19
C LEU A 39 -28.37 -20.78 4.15
N PRO A 40 -29.32 -19.92 4.56
CA PRO A 40 -29.75 -18.82 3.72
C PRO A 40 -28.51 -18.09 3.23
N PRO A 41 -28.45 -17.70 1.94
CA PRO A 41 -27.30 -17.00 1.41
C PRO A 41 -27.02 -15.78 2.28
N HIS A 42 -25.84 -15.76 2.92
CA HIS A 42 -25.46 -14.72 3.86
C HIS A 42 -25.52 -13.35 3.17
N ARG A 43 -26.51 -12.53 3.52
CA ARG A 43 -26.63 -11.15 3.03
C ARG A 43 -26.07 -10.22 4.09
N SER A 44 -25.06 -9.45 3.72
CA SER A 44 -24.65 -8.32 4.56
C SER A 44 -25.80 -7.31 4.63
N PRO A 45 -25.99 -6.59 5.75
CA PRO A 45 -27.00 -5.53 5.85
C PRO A 45 -26.77 -4.38 4.85
N TYR A 46 -25.59 -4.33 4.22
CA TYR A 46 -25.22 -3.40 3.15
C TYR A 46 -25.24 -4.04 1.76
N GLY A 47 -25.79 -5.25 1.63
CA GLY A 47 -25.82 -5.98 0.37
C GLY A 47 -26.63 -5.20 -0.66
N LEU A 48 -25.94 -4.60 -1.63
CA LEU A 48 -26.58 -3.98 -2.78
C LEU A 48 -27.41 -5.06 -3.49
N HIS A 49 -28.74 -4.96 -3.40
CA HIS A 49 -29.66 -5.86 -4.09
C HIS A 49 -29.62 -5.69 -5.61
N THR A 50 -29.13 -4.53 -6.07
CA THR A 50 -29.00 -4.18 -7.48
C THR A 50 -27.52 -4.30 -7.86
N PRO A 51 -27.18 -4.96 -8.98
CA PRO A 51 -25.82 -4.91 -9.50
C PRO A 51 -25.43 -3.45 -9.74
N LEU A 52 -24.25 -3.06 -9.26
CA LEU A 52 -23.73 -1.72 -9.46
C LEU A 52 -23.37 -1.57 -10.93
N ASP A 53 -24.03 -0.67 -11.65
CA ASP A 53 -23.70 -0.36 -13.03
C ASP A 53 -22.40 0.48 -13.06
N GLY A 54 -21.30 -0.20 -13.38
CA GLY A 54 -19.99 0.42 -13.54
C GLY A 54 -19.88 1.37 -14.73
N THR A 55 -20.87 1.39 -15.64
CA THR A 55 -20.94 2.36 -16.74
C THR A 55 -21.67 3.64 -16.34
N ALA A 56 -22.64 3.54 -15.43
CA ALA A 56 -23.34 4.68 -14.84
C ALA A 56 -22.51 5.40 -13.76
N THR A 57 -21.45 4.77 -13.24
CA THR A 57 -20.62 5.32 -12.16
C THR A 57 -19.19 5.54 -12.64
N ILE A 58 -18.70 6.79 -12.59
CA ILE A 58 -17.30 7.09 -12.90
C ILE A 58 -16.41 6.46 -11.82
N ALA A 59 -15.57 5.50 -12.24
CA ALA A 59 -14.55 4.93 -11.38
C ALA A 59 -13.44 5.96 -11.10
N VAL A 60 -13.64 6.79 -10.08
CA VAL A 60 -12.57 7.68 -9.59
C VAL A 60 -11.58 6.84 -8.80
N ARG A 61 -10.29 6.89 -9.17
CA ARG A 61 -9.19 6.21 -8.45
C ARG A 61 -8.36 7.24 -7.67
N PRO A 62 -8.91 7.85 -6.60
CA PRO A 62 -8.26 8.95 -5.89
C PRO A 62 -6.88 8.56 -5.33
N TYR A 63 -6.70 7.27 -4.99
CA TYR A 63 -5.42 6.77 -4.50
C TYR A 63 -4.38 6.58 -5.60
N LEU A 64 -4.79 6.27 -6.83
CA LEU A 64 -3.85 6.17 -7.96
C LEU A 64 -3.34 7.57 -8.34
N THR A 65 -4.22 8.56 -8.44
CA THR A 65 -3.80 9.93 -8.74
C THR A 65 -2.90 10.49 -7.64
N ALA A 66 -3.23 10.25 -6.36
CA ALA A 66 -2.37 10.62 -5.24
C ALA A 66 -1.01 9.90 -5.28
N HIS A 67 -0.99 8.62 -5.65
CA HIS A 67 0.24 7.83 -5.79
C HIS A 67 1.15 8.39 -6.89
N GLU A 68 0.61 8.64 -8.09
CA GLU A 68 1.35 9.21 -9.21
C GLU A 68 1.92 10.60 -8.91
N GLN A 69 1.12 11.47 -8.28
CA GLN A 69 1.59 12.80 -7.86
C GLN A 69 2.71 12.72 -6.82
N ARG A 70 2.63 11.76 -5.90
CA ARG A 70 3.71 11.51 -4.93
C ARG A 70 4.97 11.02 -5.64
N GLN A 71 4.83 10.13 -6.62
CA GLN A 71 5.95 9.59 -7.39
C GLN A 71 6.67 10.71 -8.17
N ARG A 72 5.94 11.55 -8.90
CA ARG A 72 6.51 12.70 -9.63
C ARG A 72 7.26 13.66 -8.71
N ARG A 73 6.68 13.99 -7.54
CA ARG A 73 7.36 14.86 -6.56
C ARG A 73 8.66 14.25 -6.04
N ARG A 74 8.69 12.93 -5.86
CA ARG A 74 9.89 12.21 -5.44
C ARG A 74 10.95 12.21 -6.54
N GLU A 75 10.58 11.95 -7.79
CA GLU A 75 11.48 12.00 -8.95
C GLU A 75 12.14 13.38 -9.07
N LEU A 76 11.35 14.45 -9.00
CA LEU A 76 11.86 15.83 -9.02
C LEU A 76 12.80 16.13 -7.86
N ALA A 77 12.47 15.67 -6.65
CA ALA A 77 13.32 15.88 -5.48
C ALA A 77 14.67 15.17 -5.62
N LEU A 78 14.70 13.95 -6.19
CA LEU A 78 15.94 13.23 -6.43
C LEU A 78 16.77 13.88 -7.55
N ALA A 79 16.13 14.29 -8.65
CA ALA A 79 16.82 15.00 -9.73
C ALA A 79 17.46 16.32 -9.24
N THR A 80 16.77 17.05 -8.36
CA THR A 80 17.32 18.27 -7.72
C THR A 80 18.57 17.96 -6.88
N LEU A 81 18.67 16.76 -6.31
CA LEU A 81 19.83 16.30 -5.55
C LEU A 81 20.93 15.68 -6.45
N GLY A 82 20.76 15.66 -7.77
CA GLY A 82 21.67 14.99 -8.71
C GLY A 82 21.60 13.47 -8.66
N LEU A 83 20.52 12.92 -8.10
CA LEU A 83 20.28 11.47 -8.03
C LEU A 83 19.28 11.08 -9.11
N ASP A 84 19.68 10.22 -10.03
CA ASP A 84 18.75 9.63 -11.00
C ASP A 84 17.89 8.57 -10.31
N MET A 85 16.58 8.63 -10.57
CA MET A 85 15.66 7.62 -10.07
C MET A 85 15.78 6.39 -10.98
N PRO A 86 16.18 5.21 -10.46
CA PRO A 86 16.21 4.01 -11.28
C PRO A 86 14.79 3.64 -11.68
N GLY A 87 14.50 3.69 -12.98
CA GLY A 87 13.35 2.99 -13.54
C GLY A 87 13.51 1.48 -13.29
N PRO A 88 12.43 0.67 -13.40
CA PRO A 88 12.49 -0.77 -13.20
C PRO A 88 13.51 -1.49 -14.12
N TYR A 89 14.00 -0.80 -15.15
CA TYR A 89 14.96 -1.30 -16.13
C TYR A 89 16.30 -0.56 -16.10
N TRP A 90 16.62 0.24 -15.07
CA TRP A 90 17.89 0.99 -15.04
C TRP A 90 18.69 0.70 -13.78
N ILE A 91 19.88 0.10 -13.96
CA ILE A 91 20.83 -0.16 -12.88
C ILE A 91 22.13 0.58 -13.22
N HIS A 92 22.61 1.45 -12.32
CA HIS A 92 23.87 2.20 -12.48
C HIS A 92 24.04 2.97 -13.81
N GLY A 93 22.95 3.52 -14.35
CA GLY A 93 22.99 4.27 -15.61
C GLY A 93 23.02 3.39 -16.88
N VAL A 94 22.73 2.10 -16.74
CA VAL A 94 22.60 1.16 -17.87
C VAL A 94 21.17 0.60 -17.90
N GLU A 95 20.57 0.62 -19.09
CA GLU A 95 19.29 -0.04 -19.36
C GLU A 95 19.48 -1.56 -19.37
N VAL A 96 18.76 -2.27 -18.50
CA VAL A 96 18.72 -3.73 -18.43
C VAL A 96 17.35 -4.16 -18.95
N ALA A 97 17.32 -4.58 -20.21
CA ALA A 97 16.15 -5.15 -20.90
C ALA A 97 16.02 -6.65 -20.63
#